data_AF-A0A9Q9MNI7-F1
#
_entry.id   AF-A0A9Q9MNI7-F1
#
_cell.length_a   1.000
_cell.length_b   1.000
_cell.length_c   1.000
_cell.angle_alpha   90.00
_cell.angle_beta   90.00
_cell.angle_gamma   90.00
#
_symmetry.space_group_name_H-M   'P 1'
#
loop_
_entity.id
_entity.type
_entity.pdbx_description
1 polymer ?
#
loop_
_entity_poly.entity_id
_entity_poly.type
_entity_poly.pdbx_seq_one_letter_code
_entity_poly.pdbx_strand_id
1 'polypeptide(L)'
;MTRTEPRWLPNADAAGRVYSRLCRLETKTTDQSVADTSVRLRTVLREASALTIRLHDGIVVRPGFVVSREPNDTGSDRKLPARADRPPATRILGRKGIALRLMLTALFEAQTRTDPGEQPGTNDRPLSHATRGQIAWTDLLATSAEDALAGKTAMTQEDKQRRHLNSALGVLHRAGLVALPHGGEPRNNQREFTLMHESSVPESAAPYIVPASPQEGFVIPTTLFTNDWISVLSDAELAVLLMAMAIYQPNAEGFAIAAGTRTRVFGIGPETYESHRLLEAYGLLRVVRQTGRAPNGRIANFRAGEHVALPDSIQFLPIGLERDGYGTVCDALSSMFCR
;
A
#
# COMPACT_ATOMS: atom_id res chain seq x y z
N MET A 1 -19.37 3.17 -31.75
CA MET A 1 -19.42 3.85 -30.45
C MET A 1 -18.00 4.15 -30.00
N THR A 2 -17.56 5.39 -30.18
CA THR A 2 -16.20 5.85 -29.89
C THR A 2 -16.03 6.03 -28.40
N ARG A 3 -15.16 5.20 -27.79
CA ARG A 3 -14.69 5.34 -26.40
C ARG A 3 -14.02 6.71 -26.26
N THR A 4 -14.60 7.58 -25.45
CA THR A 4 -13.92 8.83 -25.07
C THR A 4 -13.02 8.50 -23.89
N GLU A 5 -11.72 8.35 -24.14
CA GLU A 5 -10.74 8.10 -23.08
C GLU A 5 -10.79 9.24 -22.04
N PRO A 6 -10.77 8.94 -20.72
CA PRO A 6 -10.56 9.94 -19.68
C PRO A 6 -9.43 10.86 -20.08
N ARG A 7 -9.69 12.18 -20.12
CA ARG A 7 -8.78 13.24 -20.61
C ARG A 7 -7.37 13.23 -20.01
N TRP A 8 -7.12 12.44 -18.96
CA TRP A 8 -5.85 12.33 -18.27
C TRP A 8 -5.18 10.96 -18.37
N LEU A 9 -5.85 9.90 -18.88
CA LEU A 9 -5.20 8.61 -19.10
C LEU A 9 -4.16 8.77 -20.22
N PRO A 10 -2.87 8.58 -19.92
CA PRO A 10 -1.80 9.07 -20.79
C PRO A 10 -1.64 8.26 -22.09
N ASN A 11 -2.17 7.03 -22.15
CA ASN A 11 -2.18 6.17 -23.34
C ASN A 11 -3.13 4.95 -23.18
N ALA A 12 -3.37 4.24 -24.30
CA ALA A 12 -4.20 3.04 -24.37
C ALA A 12 -3.76 1.92 -23.40
N ASP A 13 -2.46 1.78 -23.14
CA ASP A 13 -1.96 0.78 -22.18
C ASP A 13 -2.38 1.10 -20.74
N ALA A 14 -2.33 2.37 -20.35
CA ALA A 14 -2.81 2.81 -19.05
C ALA A 14 -4.32 2.58 -18.91
N ALA A 15 -5.09 2.91 -19.94
CA ALA A 15 -6.52 2.63 -19.98
C ALA A 15 -6.81 1.12 -19.88
N GLY A 16 -6.05 0.28 -20.59
CA GLY A 16 -6.17 -1.17 -20.53
C GLY A 16 -5.88 -1.75 -19.14
N ARG A 17 -4.89 -1.21 -18.41
CA ARG A 17 -4.60 -1.62 -17.02
C ARG A 17 -5.72 -1.23 -16.06
N VAL A 18 -6.23 -0.01 -16.18
CA VAL A 18 -7.32 0.50 -15.34
C VAL A 18 -8.60 -0.31 -15.60
N TYR A 19 -8.91 -0.60 -16.87
CA TYR A 19 -10.06 -1.43 -17.25
C TYR A 19 -9.92 -2.87 -16.75
N SER A 20 -8.74 -3.49 -16.93
CA SER A 20 -8.48 -4.84 -16.43
C SER A 20 -8.62 -4.94 -14.91
N ARG A 21 -8.27 -3.87 -14.19
CA ARG A 21 -8.51 -3.79 -12.74
C ARG A 21 -9.99 -3.70 -12.42
N LEU A 22 -10.75 -2.88 -13.12
CA LEU A 22 -12.21 -2.76 -12.94
C LEU A 22 -12.88 -4.12 -13.13
N CYS A 23 -12.64 -4.79 -14.27
CA CYS A 23 -13.22 -6.11 -14.54
C CYS A 23 -12.89 -7.14 -13.47
N ARG A 24 -11.66 -7.07 -12.91
CA ARG A 24 -11.25 -7.95 -11.82
C ARG A 24 -12.02 -7.65 -10.53
N LEU A 25 -12.19 -6.37 -10.18
CA LEU A 25 -12.93 -5.98 -8.99
C LEU A 25 -14.41 -6.41 -9.11
N GLU A 26 -15.03 -6.20 -10.27
CA GLU A 26 -16.44 -6.58 -10.52
C GLU A 26 -16.73 -8.10 -10.52
N THR A 27 -15.70 -8.95 -10.38
CA THR A 27 -15.93 -10.39 -10.18
C THR A 27 -16.55 -10.65 -8.81
N LYS A 28 -17.61 -11.48 -8.77
CA LYS A 28 -18.28 -11.87 -7.52
C LYS A 28 -17.31 -12.46 -6.48
N THR A 29 -16.29 -13.18 -6.95
CA THR A 29 -15.24 -13.76 -6.10
C THR A 29 -14.40 -12.68 -5.41
N THR A 30 -14.07 -11.60 -6.12
CA THR A 30 -13.27 -10.51 -5.55
C THR A 30 -14.10 -9.70 -4.56
N ASP A 31 -15.34 -9.37 -4.90
CA ASP A 31 -16.30 -8.70 -4.01
C ASP A 31 -16.43 -9.42 -2.66
N GLN A 32 -16.75 -10.72 -2.72
CA GLN A 32 -16.85 -11.56 -1.53
C GLN A 32 -15.54 -11.62 -0.74
N SER A 33 -14.40 -11.78 -1.43
CA SER A 33 -13.09 -11.85 -0.78
C SER A 33 -12.73 -10.55 -0.06
N VAL A 34 -13.08 -9.38 -0.63
CA VAL A 34 -12.87 -8.08 0.00
C VAL A 34 -13.76 -7.95 1.23
N ALA A 35 -15.06 -8.26 1.11
CA ALA A 35 -16.01 -8.22 2.22
C ALA A 35 -15.58 -9.13 3.38
N ASP A 36 -15.18 -10.38 3.08
CA ASP A 36 -14.70 -11.34 4.08
C ASP A 36 -13.43 -10.83 4.77
N THR A 37 -12.48 -10.30 4.01
CA THR A 37 -11.24 -9.70 4.55
C THR A 37 -11.57 -8.54 5.50
N SER A 38 -12.50 -7.68 5.11
CA SER A 38 -13.00 -6.56 5.92
C SER A 38 -13.53 -7.01 7.27
N VAL A 39 -14.38 -8.05 7.26
CA VAL A 39 -14.93 -8.63 8.48
C VAL A 39 -13.81 -9.13 9.37
N ARG A 40 -12.81 -9.83 8.82
CA ARG A 40 -11.68 -10.37 9.58
C ARG A 40 -10.80 -9.28 10.17
N LEU A 41 -10.49 -8.22 9.41
CA LEU A 41 -9.72 -7.07 9.91
C LEU A 41 -10.48 -6.31 11.00
N ARG A 42 -11.81 -6.17 10.88
CA ARG A 42 -12.65 -5.60 11.95
C ARG A 42 -12.70 -6.51 13.18
N THR A 43 -12.71 -7.84 13.02
CA THR A 43 -12.60 -8.77 14.14
C THR A 43 -11.27 -8.60 14.86
N VAL A 44 -10.16 -8.56 14.14
CA VAL A 44 -8.82 -8.30 14.71
C VAL A 44 -8.80 -6.95 15.45
N LEU A 45 -9.44 -5.91 14.90
CA LEU A 45 -9.57 -4.61 15.58
C LEU A 45 -10.42 -4.68 16.86
N ARG A 46 -11.51 -5.45 16.87
CA ARG A 46 -12.40 -5.61 18.04
C ARG A 46 -11.75 -6.42 19.16
N GLU A 47 -10.92 -7.38 18.78
CA GLU A 47 -10.10 -8.17 19.70
C GLU A 47 -8.86 -7.40 20.18
N ALA A 48 -8.62 -6.19 19.66
CA ALA A 48 -7.47 -5.38 20.02
C ALA A 48 -7.48 -5.05 21.51
N SER A 49 -6.48 -5.56 22.21
CA SER A 49 -6.23 -5.23 23.62
C SER A 49 -5.35 -3.99 23.76
N ALA A 50 -4.54 -3.67 22.75
CA ALA A 50 -3.46 -2.68 22.83
C ALA A 50 -3.93 -1.22 22.98
N LEU A 51 -3.18 -0.44 23.75
CA LEU A 51 -3.43 0.99 23.97
C LEU A 51 -3.22 1.85 22.72
N THR A 52 -2.26 1.50 21.85
CA THR A 52 -1.87 2.31 20.66
C THR A 52 -3.08 2.64 19.78
N ILE A 53 -3.89 1.64 19.46
CA ILE A 53 -5.03 1.78 18.58
C ILE A 53 -6.15 2.60 19.24
N ARG A 54 -6.36 2.40 20.55
CA ARG A 54 -7.41 3.13 21.30
C ARG A 54 -7.08 4.61 21.43
N LEU A 55 -5.79 4.97 21.50
CA LEU A 55 -5.35 6.34 21.72
C LEU A 55 -5.25 7.16 20.43
N HIS A 56 -4.99 6.53 19.29
CA HIS A 56 -4.62 7.23 18.06
C HIS A 56 -5.54 6.97 16.87
N ASP A 57 -6.55 6.10 17.03
CA ASP A 57 -7.43 5.64 15.95
C ASP A 57 -6.65 5.21 14.69
N GLY A 58 -5.53 4.52 14.92
CA GLY A 58 -4.63 4.10 13.87
C GLY A 58 -3.39 3.41 14.39
N ILE A 59 -2.54 3.01 13.45
CA ILE A 59 -1.22 2.44 13.74
C ILE A 59 -0.16 3.51 13.51
N VAL A 60 0.89 3.49 14.31
CA VAL A 60 2.02 4.42 14.15
C VAL A 60 3.09 3.75 13.30
N VAL A 61 3.54 4.42 12.24
CA VAL A 61 4.63 3.93 11.39
C VAL A 61 5.77 4.93 11.37
N ARG A 62 7.00 4.46 11.58
CA ARG A 62 8.17 5.36 11.62
C ARG A 62 8.45 5.95 10.24
N PRO A 63 8.92 7.22 10.15
CA PRO A 63 9.12 7.87 8.85
C PRO A 63 10.13 7.13 7.98
N GLY A 64 11.13 6.48 8.60
CA GLY A 64 12.14 5.68 7.91
C GLY A 64 11.59 4.51 7.07
N PHE A 65 10.31 4.14 7.23
CA PHE A 65 9.65 3.18 6.34
C PHE A 65 9.36 3.78 4.95
N VAL A 66 9.06 5.08 4.89
CA VAL A 66 8.58 5.79 3.69
C VAL A 66 9.61 6.80 3.18
N VAL A 67 10.46 7.32 4.07
CA VAL A 67 11.43 8.38 3.85
C VAL A 67 12.84 7.80 3.97
N SER A 68 13.70 8.07 2.99
CA SER A 68 15.10 7.66 3.04
C SER A 68 15.83 8.51 4.07
N ARG A 69 16.61 7.87 4.95
CA ARG A 69 17.47 8.58 5.91
C ARG A 69 18.58 9.38 5.21
N GLU A 70 19.05 8.86 4.09
CA GLU A 70 20.07 9.49 3.24
C GLU A 70 19.50 9.60 1.82
N PRO A 71 19.13 10.81 1.36
CA PRO A 71 18.63 11.01 0.01
C PRO A 71 19.69 10.61 -1.01
N ASN A 72 19.36 9.71 -1.94
CA ASN A 72 20.32 9.26 -2.95
C ASN A 72 20.54 10.35 -4.01
N ASP A 73 21.77 10.85 -4.14
CA ASP A 73 22.11 11.93 -5.08
C ASP A 73 21.98 11.55 -6.57
N THR A 74 21.97 10.26 -6.88
CA THR A 74 21.90 9.75 -8.27
C THR A 74 20.47 9.60 -8.80
N GLY A 75 19.45 9.74 -7.93
CA GLY A 75 18.05 9.63 -8.32
C GLY A 75 17.58 10.80 -9.19
N SER A 76 16.96 10.49 -10.33
CA SER A 76 16.25 11.45 -11.20
C SER A 76 14.99 10.82 -11.79
N ASP A 77 14.10 11.62 -12.37
CA ASP A 77 12.89 11.12 -13.04
C ASP A 77 13.18 10.11 -14.17
N ARG A 78 14.38 10.14 -14.75
CA ARG A 78 14.83 9.19 -15.77
C ARG A 78 15.43 7.91 -15.18
N LYS A 79 15.85 7.95 -13.92
CA LYS A 79 16.53 6.83 -13.24
C LYS A 79 16.25 6.89 -11.74
N LEU A 80 15.36 6.00 -11.29
CA LEU A 80 15.16 5.76 -9.86
C LEU A 80 16.45 5.25 -9.19
N PRO A 81 16.66 5.52 -7.89
CA PRO A 81 17.69 4.87 -7.10
C PRO A 81 17.61 3.33 -7.23
N ALA A 82 18.72 2.64 -6.99
CA ALA A 82 18.71 1.19 -6.92
C ALA A 82 17.75 0.74 -5.80
N ARG A 83 17.13 -0.44 -5.94
CA ARG A 83 16.10 -0.88 -4.98
C ARG A 83 16.62 -0.93 -3.54
N ALA A 84 17.89 -1.29 -3.34
CA ALA A 84 18.52 -1.33 -2.02
C ALA A 84 18.56 0.05 -1.33
N ASP A 85 18.71 1.11 -2.13
CA ASP A 85 18.85 2.50 -1.66
C ASP A 85 17.50 3.22 -1.51
N ARG A 86 16.39 2.51 -1.77
CA ARG A 86 15.04 3.07 -1.61
C ARG A 86 14.54 2.85 -0.18
N PRO A 87 13.63 3.71 0.30
CA PRO A 87 12.89 3.44 1.51
C PRO A 87 12.20 2.07 1.46
N PRO A 88 12.05 1.38 2.60
CA PRO A 88 11.41 0.07 2.68
C PRO A 88 10.10 -0.05 1.92
N ALA A 89 9.19 0.93 2.05
CA ALA A 89 7.89 0.94 1.39
C ALA A 89 7.98 0.89 -0.14
N THR A 90 9.00 1.52 -0.74
CA THR A 90 9.21 1.53 -2.20
C THR A 90 10.21 0.49 -2.69
N ARG A 91 11.09 0.00 -1.82
CA ARG A 91 12.02 -1.13 -2.07
C ARG A 91 11.27 -2.44 -2.33
N ILE A 92 10.16 -2.66 -1.63
CA ILE A 92 9.33 -3.88 -1.74
C ILE A 92 8.30 -3.84 -2.88
N LEU A 93 8.20 -2.72 -3.61
CA LEU A 93 7.22 -2.59 -4.69
C LEU A 93 7.49 -3.55 -5.85
N GLY A 94 6.44 -4.30 -6.19
CA GLY A 94 6.36 -5.15 -7.38
C GLY A 94 5.14 -4.79 -8.23
N ARG A 95 5.21 -5.04 -9.54
CA ARG A 95 4.12 -4.71 -10.49
C ARG A 95 2.78 -5.39 -10.18
N LYS A 96 2.81 -6.56 -9.54
CA LYS A 96 1.63 -7.34 -9.11
C LYS A 96 1.80 -7.88 -7.69
N GLY A 97 2.62 -7.20 -6.89
CA GLY A 97 2.92 -7.62 -5.52
C GLY A 97 1.79 -7.25 -4.56
N ILE A 98 1.77 -7.95 -3.42
CA ILE A 98 0.97 -7.60 -2.24
C ILE A 98 1.90 -7.36 -1.03
N ALA A 99 3.19 -7.10 -1.28
CA ALA A 99 4.20 -7.08 -0.22
C ALA A 99 4.01 -5.86 0.68
N LEU A 100 3.73 -4.68 0.11
CA LEU A 100 3.45 -3.49 0.90
C LEU A 100 2.14 -3.66 1.69
N ARG A 101 1.10 -4.18 1.04
CA ARG A 101 -0.16 -4.51 1.69
C ARG A 101 0.03 -5.47 2.88
N LEU A 102 0.74 -6.58 2.68
CA LEU A 102 1.03 -7.55 3.73
C LEU A 102 1.83 -6.91 4.87
N MET A 103 2.83 -6.08 4.57
CA MET A 103 3.60 -5.38 5.61
C MET A 103 2.71 -4.47 6.47
N LEU A 104 1.85 -3.67 5.83
CA LEU A 104 0.92 -2.79 6.55
C LEU A 104 -0.08 -3.60 7.39
N THR A 105 -0.66 -4.67 6.82
CA THR A 105 -1.55 -5.58 7.54
C THR A 105 -0.84 -6.24 8.73
N ALA A 106 0.44 -6.57 8.59
CA ALA A 106 1.19 -7.19 9.67
C ALA A 106 1.56 -6.20 10.78
N LEU A 107 1.89 -4.95 10.44
CA LEU A 107 2.04 -3.87 11.42
C LEU A 107 0.72 -3.60 12.15
N PHE A 108 -0.40 -3.60 11.42
CA PHE A 108 -1.72 -3.50 12.00
C PHE A 108 -2.01 -4.63 12.99
N GLU A 109 -1.85 -5.88 12.57
CA GLU A 109 -2.03 -7.05 13.43
C GLU A 109 -1.16 -6.96 14.70
N ALA A 110 0.13 -6.65 14.58
CA ALA A 110 1.03 -6.53 15.71
C ALA A 110 0.61 -5.42 16.68
N GLN A 111 0.26 -4.23 16.17
CA GLN A 111 -0.13 -3.09 17.00
C GLN A 111 -1.54 -3.23 17.62
N THR A 112 -2.36 -4.20 17.16
CA THR A 112 -3.65 -4.51 17.81
C THR A 112 -3.50 -5.29 19.11
N ARG A 113 -2.42 -6.08 19.25
CA ARG A 113 -2.25 -7.05 20.35
C ARG A 113 -1.04 -6.78 21.24
N THR A 114 -0.33 -5.68 21.02
CA THR A 114 0.91 -5.35 21.73
C THR A 114 0.93 -3.88 22.10
N ASP A 115 1.26 -3.59 23.36
CA ASP A 115 1.27 -2.24 23.89
C ASP A 115 2.46 -1.41 23.38
N PRO A 116 2.35 -0.06 23.39
CA PRO A 116 3.44 0.83 22.98
C PRO A 116 4.75 0.53 23.71
N GLY A 117 5.87 0.49 22.97
CA GLY A 117 7.21 0.22 23.50
C GLY A 117 7.55 -1.25 23.71
N GLU A 118 6.60 -2.17 23.48
CA GLU A 118 6.83 -3.61 23.61
C GLU A 118 7.11 -4.27 22.26
N GLN A 119 7.86 -5.38 22.33
CA GLN A 119 8.04 -6.27 21.18
C GLN A 119 6.82 -7.22 21.10
N PRO A 120 6.19 -7.39 19.92
CA PRO A 120 5.13 -8.38 19.78
C PRO A 120 5.64 -9.78 20.10
N GLY A 121 4.86 -10.54 20.88
CA GLY A 121 5.10 -11.97 21.10
C GLY A 121 5.01 -12.77 19.79
N THR A 122 5.30 -14.07 19.89
CA THR A 122 5.30 -15.02 18.76
C THR A 122 4.06 -14.88 17.88
N ASN A 123 4.28 -14.96 16.56
CA ASN A 123 3.22 -14.91 15.57
C ASN A 123 2.54 -16.29 15.47
N ASP A 124 1.54 -16.50 16.32
CA ASP A 124 0.79 -17.76 16.41
C ASP A 124 -0.29 -17.90 15.33
N ARG A 125 -0.44 -16.88 14.47
CA ARG A 125 -1.46 -16.87 13.43
C ARG A 125 -1.06 -17.83 12.30
N PRO A 126 -1.91 -18.81 11.94
CA PRO A 126 -1.58 -19.74 10.88
C PRO A 126 -1.49 -19.03 9.53
N LEU A 127 -0.64 -19.53 8.63
CA LEU A 127 -0.51 -18.96 7.28
C LEU A 127 -1.80 -19.15 6.46
N SER A 128 -2.40 -20.34 6.55
CA SER A 128 -3.71 -20.68 5.97
C SER A 128 -4.51 -21.53 6.97
N HIS A 129 -5.83 -21.58 6.81
CA HIS A 129 -6.74 -22.20 7.78
C HIS A 129 -6.36 -23.65 8.14
N ALA A 130 -5.90 -23.86 9.37
CA ALA A 130 -5.65 -25.21 9.90
C ALA A 130 -6.78 -25.69 10.85
N THR A 131 -7.62 -24.79 11.36
CA THR A 131 -8.65 -25.13 12.35
C THR A 131 -9.86 -24.18 12.26
N ARG A 132 -11.06 -24.71 12.53
CA ARG A 132 -12.33 -23.95 12.49
C ARG A 132 -12.31 -22.82 13.53
N GLY A 133 -12.53 -21.59 13.08
CA GLY A 133 -12.65 -20.41 13.95
C GLY A 133 -11.36 -19.60 14.14
N GLN A 134 -10.21 -20.06 13.64
CA GLN A 134 -8.98 -19.26 13.64
C GLN A 134 -8.89 -18.40 12.37
N ILE A 135 -8.54 -17.12 12.55
CA ILE A 135 -8.25 -16.19 11.46
C ILE A 135 -6.80 -16.41 11.02
N ALA A 136 -6.59 -16.86 9.78
CA ALA A 136 -5.29 -17.04 9.15
C ALA A 136 -4.79 -15.78 8.44
N TRP A 137 -3.50 -15.72 8.09
CA TRP A 137 -2.94 -14.62 7.30
C TRP A 137 -3.56 -14.47 5.91
N THR A 138 -3.98 -15.59 5.29
CA THR A 138 -4.73 -15.56 4.01
C THR A 138 -6.07 -14.82 4.12
N ASP A 139 -6.66 -14.77 5.31
CA ASP A 139 -7.99 -14.18 5.53
C ASP A 139 -7.91 -12.65 5.72
N LEU A 140 -6.71 -12.15 5.99
CA LEU A 140 -6.43 -10.72 6.16
C LEU A 140 -6.04 -10.06 4.83
N LEU A 141 -6.08 -10.81 3.73
CA LEU A 141 -5.65 -10.37 2.41
C LEU A 141 -6.67 -10.76 1.34
N ALA A 142 -7.38 -9.76 0.81
CA ALA A 142 -8.30 -9.98 -0.29
C ALA A 142 -7.57 -10.49 -1.53
N THR A 143 -8.19 -11.45 -2.23
CA THR A 143 -7.69 -12.06 -3.45
C THR A 143 -8.73 -11.98 -4.56
N SER A 144 -8.24 -11.90 -5.79
CA SER A 144 -9.07 -12.11 -6.99
C SER A 144 -8.86 -13.52 -7.58
N ALA A 145 -8.31 -14.44 -6.80
CA ALA A 145 -8.05 -15.80 -7.26
C ALA A 145 -9.35 -16.58 -7.34
N GLU A 146 -9.68 -17.07 -8.53
CA GLU A 146 -10.74 -18.07 -8.74
C GLU A 146 -10.14 -19.48 -8.76
N ASP A 147 -10.93 -20.50 -8.46
CA ASP A 147 -10.48 -21.88 -8.60
C ASP A 147 -10.14 -22.21 -10.06
N ALA A 148 -9.03 -22.90 -10.28
CA ALA A 148 -8.72 -23.48 -11.59
C ALA A 148 -8.95 -25.00 -11.54
N LEU A 149 -10.22 -25.42 -11.53
CA LEU A 149 -10.60 -26.84 -11.46
C LEU A 149 -10.55 -27.53 -12.84
N ALA A 150 -10.41 -26.79 -13.93
CA ALA A 150 -10.27 -27.31 -15.28
C ALA A 150 -8.86 -27.02 -15.84
N GLY A 151 -7.95 -28.01 -15.79
CA GLY A 151 -6.58 -27.93 -16.30
C GLY A 151 -5.71 -29.10 -15.83
N LYS A 152 -4.46 -29.22 -16.34
CA LYS A 152 -3.49 -30.28 -15.95
C LYS A 152 -3.06 -30.23 -14.47
N THR A 153 -3.40 -29.17 -13.74
CA THR A 153 -3.12 -29.03 -12.31
C THR A 153 -4.30 -28.32 -11.66
N ALA A 154 -5.13 -29.07 -10.93
CA ALA A 154 -6.17 -28.48 -10.11
C ALA A 154 -5.52 -27.67 -8.98
N MET A 155 -5.84 -26.38 -8.88
CA MET A 155 -5.32 -25.51 -7.83
C MET A 155 -6.47 -24.71 -7.24
N THR A 156 -6.68 -24.89 -5.94
CA THR A 156 -7.71 -24.17 -5.20
C THR A 156 -7.33 -22.70 -5.05
N GLN A 157 -8.32 -21.85 -4.80
CA GLN A 157 -8.14 -20.46 -4.43
C GLN A 157 -7.17 -20.31 -3.23
N GLU A 158 -7.28 -21.19 -2.24
CA GLU A 158 -6.41 -21.23 -1.06
C GLU A 158 -4.94 -21.48 -1.43
N ASP A 159 -4.66 -22.42 -2.34
CA ASP A 159 -3.30 -22.68 -2.81
C ASP A 159 -2.71 -21.44 -3.51
N LYS A 160 -3.53 -20.70 -4.27
CA LYS A 160 -3.09 -19.46 -4.94
C LYS A 160 -2.80 -18.37 -3.91
N GLN A 161 -3.68 -18.20 -2.92
CA GLN A 161 -3.50 -17.23 -1.83
C GLN A 161 -2.24 -17.53 -1.03
N ARG A 162 -2.04 -18.79 -0.62
CA ARG A 162 -0.85 -19.23 0.11
C ARG A 162 0.43 -18.99 -0.69
N ARG A 163 0.42 -19.26 -2.01
CA ARG A 163 1.55 -18.95 -2.88
C ARG A 163 1.85 -17.45 -2.96
N HIS A 164 0.81 -16.61 -3.05
CA HIS A 164 0.97 -15.16 -3.07
C HIS A 164 1.51 -14.63 -1.73
N LEU A 165 0.96 -15.11 -0.61
CA LEU A 165 1.46 -14.81 0.73
C LEU A 165 2.93 -15.21 0.84
N ASN A 166 3.28 -16.43 0.41
CA ASN A 166 4.65 -16.89 0.53
C ASN A 166 5.64 -16.11 -0.34
N SER A 167 5.19 -15.70 -1.53
CA SER A 167 5.97 -14.84 -2.43
C SER A 167 6.19 -13.46 -1.81
N ALA A 168 5.17 -12.90 -1.17
CA ALA A 168 5.24 -11.62 -0.48
C ALA A 168 6.16 -11.68 0.75
N LEU A 169 6.04 -12.71 1.60
CA LEU A 169 6.95 -12.96 2.72
C LEU A 169 8.40 -13.12 2.24
N GLY A 170 8.63 -13.78 1.11
CA GLY A 170 9.96 -13.86 0.50
C GLY A 170 10.50 -12.49 0.05
N VAL A 171 9.65 -11.59 -0.43
CA VAL A 171 10.04 -10.19 -0.76
C VAL A 171 10.38 -9.41 0.51
N LEU A 172 9.54 -9.51 1.55
CA LEU A 172 9.77 -8.83 2.83
C LEU A 172 11.04 -9.33 3.51
N HIS A 173 11.31 -10.64 3.46
CA HIS A 173 12.49 -11.24 4.05
C HIS A 173 13.78 -10.75 3.37
N ARG A 174 13.82 -10.76 2.03
CA ARG A 174 14.95 -10.19 1.27
C ARG A 174 15.15 -8.69 1.50
N ALA A 175 14.10 -7.99 1.93
CA ALA A 175 14.18 -6.57 2.29
C ALA A 175 14.57 -6.35 3.77
N GLY A 176 14.74 -7.42 4.56
CA GLY A 176 15.06 -7.32 5.99
C GLY A 176 13.89 -6.84 6.86
N LEU A 177 12.65 -6.94 6.38
CA LEU A 177 11.44 -6.50 7.10
C LEU A 177 10.76 -7.63 7.89
N VAL A 178 11.07 -8.87 7.55
CA VAL A 178 10.65 -10.05 8.32
C VAL A 178 11.79 -11.05 8.42
N ALA A 179 11.86 -11.77 9.54
CA ALA A 179 12.68 -12.97 9.65
C ALA A 179 11.80 -14.23 9.51
N LEU A 180 12.38 -15.27 8.91
CA LEU A 180 11.74 -16.55 8.67
C LEU A 180 12.47 -17.62 9.50
N PRO A 181 12.10 -17.83 10.78
CA PRO A 181 12.86 -18.69 11.69
C PRO A 181 12.94 -20.15 11.19
N HIS A 182 11.98 -20.57 10.36
CA HIS A 182 11.91 -21.92 9.79
C HIS A 182 12.37 -22.00 8.34
N GLY A 183 13.07 -20.98 7.81
CA GLY A 183 13.38 -20.86 6.38
C GLY A 183 14.11 -22.06 5.75
N GLY A 184 14.86 -22.83 6.55
CA GLY A 184 15.58 -24.03 6.12
C GLY A 184 14.73 -25.30 6.02
N GLU A 185 13.47 -25.27 6.45
CA GLU A 185 12.59 -26.44 6.42
C GLU A 185 11.93 -26.65 5.04
N PRO A 186 11.62 -27.91 4.64
CA PRO A 186 11.05 -28.19 3.33
C PRO A 186 9.57 -27.81 3.19
N ARG A 187 8.84 -27.68 4.30
CA ARG A 187 7.40 -27.37 4.33
C ARG A 187 7.11 -26.39 5.46
N ASN A 188 6.13 -25.51 5.23
CA ASN A 188 5.66 -24.52 6.21
C ASN A 188 6.82 -23.67 6.81
N ASN A 189 7.81 -23.36 5.99
CA ASN A 189 9.06 -22.69 6.36
C ASN A 189 8.93 -21.18 6.63
N GLN A 190 7.72 -20.66 6.48
CA GLN A 190 7.39 -19.26 6.69
C GLN A 190 6.41 -19.05 7.85
N ARG A 191 6.07 -20.12 8.58
CA ARG A 191 5.28 -20.00 9.82
C ARG A 191 6.03 -19.15 10.83
N GLU A 192 5.28 -18.55 11.75
CA GLU A 192 5.84 -17.80 12.88
C GLU A 192 6.85 -16.72 12.45
N PHE A 193 6.66 -16.15 11.24
CA PHE A 193 7.53 -15.08 10.78
C PHE A 193 7.46 -13.92 11.76
N THR A 194 8.62 -13.32 12.03
CA THR A 194 8.75 -12.21 12.98
C THR A 194 8.93 -10.90 12.23
N LEU A 195 8.30 -9.84 12.73
CA LEU A 195 8.48 -8.50 12.21
C LEU A 195 9.84 -7.95 12.63
N MET A 196 10.53 -7.33 11.68
CA MET A 196 11.76 -6.57 11.92
C MET A 196 11.45 -5.08 11.91
N HIS A 197 12.34 -4.28 12.47
CA HIS A 197 12.20 -2.84 12.57
C HIS A 197 11.94 -2.22 11.19
N GLU A 198 11.02 -1.27 11.10
CA GLU A 198 10.45 -0.80 9.83
C GLU A 198 11.48 -0.19 8.88
N SER A 199 12.53 0.41 9.45
CA SER A 199 13.65 1.00 8.70
C SER A 199 14.83 0.04 8.49
N SER A 200 14.65 -1.26 8.76
CA SER A 200 15.74 -2.22 8.70
C SER A 200 16.27 -2.39 7.28
N VAL A 201 17.57 -2.69 7.22
CA VAL A 201 18.22 -3.27 6.05
C VAL A 201 18.59 -4.72 6.37
N PRO A 202 18.69 -5.61 5.36
CA PRO A 202 18.93 -7.03 5.58
C PRO A 202 20.10 -7.36 6.52
N GLU A 203 21.15 -6.53 6.51
CA GLU A 203 22.39 -6.75 7.27
C GLU A 203 22.34 -6.24 8.73
N SER A 204 21.31 -5.48 9.10
CA SER A 204 21.19 -4.85 10.43
C SER A 204 19.71 -4.78 10.86
N ALA A 205 18.99 -5.89 10.68
CA ALA A 205 17.59 -5.97 11.05
C ALA A 205 17.43 -6.22 12.55
N ALA A 206 16.98 -5.19 13.28
CA ALA A 206 16.57 -5.35 14.67
C ALA A 206 15.13 -5.88 14.74
N PRO A 207 14.73 -6.61 15.79
CA PRO A 207 13.33 -6.96 16.01
C PRO A 207 12.41 -5.74 16.05
N TYR A 208 11.19 -5.89 15.57
CA TYR A 208 10.19 -4.82 15.63
C TYR A 208 9.73 -4.55 17.07
N ILE A 209 9.65 -3.27 17.42
CA ILE A 209 9.06 -2.77 18.66
C ILE A 209 7.94 -1.81 18.28
N VAL A 210 6.76 -1.97 18.90
CA VAL A 210 5.63 -1.06 18.71
C VAL A 210 6.07 0.37 19.10
N PRO A 211 5.89 1.39 18.24
CA PRO A 211 6.24 2.76 18.60
C PRO A 211 5.61 3.16 19.94
N ALA A 212 6.41 3.68 20.86
CA ALA A 212 5.94 4.03 22.20
C ALA A 212 5.05 5.28 22.17
N SER A 213 5.22 6.12 21.15
CA SER A 213 4.51 7.39 21.02
C SER A 213 4.29 7.80 19.56
N PRO A 214 3.22 8.54 19.23
CA PRO A 214 2.98 9.04 17.88
C PRO A 214 4.10 9.91 17.32
N GLN A 215 4.88 10.60 18.16
CA GLN A 215 5.97 11.46 17.70
C GLN A 215 7.15 10.65 17.10
N GLU A 216 7.20 9.33 17.31
CA GLU A 216 8.14 8.46 16.62
C GLU A 216 7.79 8.25 15.14
N GLY A 217 6.58 8.64 14.71
CA GLY A 217 6.05 8.28 13.39
C GLY A 217 4.92 9.16 12.89
N PHE A 218 4.20 8.62 11.91
CA PHE A 218 2.95 9.15 11.43
C PHE A 218 1.86 8.10 11.59
N VAL A 219 0.62 8.54 11.76
CA VAL A 219 -0.52 7.65 12.00
C VAL A 219 -1.11 7.21 10.65
N ILE A 220 -1.33 5.91 10.51
CA ILE A 220 -2.15 5.31 9.46
C ILE A 220 -3.51 4.98 10.09
N PRO A 221 -4.61 5.62 9.67
CA PRO A 221 -5.93 5.41 10.27
C PRO A 221 -6.41 3.95 10.19
N THR A 222 -7.12 3.50 11.22
CA THR A 222 -7.73 2.14 11.24
C THR A 222 -8.65 1.92 10.06
N THR A 223 -9.32 2.98 9.59
CA THR A 223 -10.23 2.99 8.45
C THR A 223 -9.56 2.58 7.13
N LEU A 224 -8.24 2.73 6.98
CA LEU A 224 -7.52 2.15 5.84
C LEU A 224 -7.69 0.62 5.79
N PHE A 225 -7.71 -0.03 6.95
CA PHE A 225 -7.82 -1.48 7.07
C PHE A 225 -9.27 -1.95 7.11
N THR A 226 -10.13 -1.22 7.81
CA THR A 226 -11.51 -1.65 8.12
C THR A 226 -12.56 -1.19 7.12
N ASN A 227 -12.23 -0.26 6.22
CA ASN A 227 -13.13 0.21 5.15
C ASN A 227 -12.61 -0.19 3.76
N ASP A 228 -12.02 -1.37 3.65
CA ASP A 228 -11.66 -2.05 2.39
C ASP A 228 -10.51 -1.44 1.57
N TRP A 229 -10.06 -0.23 1.90
CA TRP A 229 -8.98 0.46 1.19
C TRP A 229 -7.70 -0.38 1.05
N ILE A 230 -7.25 -1.04 2.12
CA ILE A 230 -6.07 -1.90 2.09
C ILE A 230 -6.21 -3.04 1.07
N SER A 231 -7.43 -3.55 0.88
CA SER A 231 -7.75 -4.67 -0.02
C SER A 231 -7.82 -4.23 -1.49
N VAL A 232 -8.27 -3.01 -1.75
CA VAL A 232 -8.54 -2.55 -3.12
C VAL A 232 -7.45 -1.69 -3.72
N LEU A 233 -6.68 -0.95 -2.90
CA LEU A 233 -5.56 -0.14 -3.36
C LEU A 233 -4.37 -1.02 -3.76
N SER A 234 -3.76 -0.72 -4.89
CA SER A 234 -2.51 -1.33 -5.33
C SER A 234 -1.34 -0.88 -4.46
N ASP A 235 -0.27 -1.68 -4.39
CA ASP A 235 0.96 -1.29 -3.67
C ASP A 235 1.54 0.06 -4.17
N ALA A 236 1.36 0.41 -5.45
CA ALA A 236 1.77 1.71 -6.00
C ALA A 236 0.93 2.87 -5.44
N GLU A 237 -0.39 2.70 -5.34
CA GLU A 237 -1.29 3.67 -4.72
C GLU A 237 -1.04 3.80 -3.23
N LEU A 238 -0.85 2.69 -2.53
CA LEU A 238 -0.48 2.68 -1.11
C LEU A 238 0.84 3.43 -0.90
N ALA A 239 1.86 3.25 -1.73
CA ALA A 239 3.11 3.98 -1.59
C ALA A 239 2.94 5.51 -1.74
N VAL A 240 2.13 5.97 -2.70
CA VAL A 240 1.83 7.40 -2.87
C VAL A 240 0.99 7.94 -1.72
N LEU A 241 0.01 7.16 -1.23
CA LEU A 241 -0.81 7.52 -0.09
C LEU A 241 0.01 7.63 1.20
N LEU A 242 0.91 6.67 1.45
CA LEU A 242 1.84 6.70 2.59
C LEU A 242 2.79 7.90 2.53
N MET A 243 3.30 8.23 1.34
CA MET A 243 4.09 9.47 1.16
C MET A 243 3.27 10.70 1.56
N ALA A 244 2.01 10.79 1.13
CA ALA A 244 1.14 11.90 1.48
C ALA A 244 0.79 11.94 2.98
N MET A 245 0.59 10.79 3.62
CA MET A 245 0.38 10.67 5.07
C MET A 245 1.64 11.09 5.86
N ALA A 246 2.83 10.69 5.41
CA ALA A 246 4.08 10.99 6.11
C ALA A 246 4.43 12.48 6.14
N ILE A 247 3.93 13.26 5.17
CA ILE A 247 4.10 14.72 5.11
C ILE A 247 2.84 15.48 5.52
N TYR A 248 1.78 14.77 5.92
CA TYR A 248 0.50 15.38 6.25
C TYR A 248 0.64 16.32 7.45
N GLN A 249 0.13 17.54 7.29
CA GLN A 249 -0.03 18.50 8.37
C GLN A 249 -1.50 18.91 8.43
N PRO A 250 -2.15 18.80 9.60
CA PRO A 250 -3.51 19.30 9.77
C PRO A 250 -3.61 20.77 9.34
N ASN A 251 -4.67 21.11 8.61
CA ASN A 251 -4.97 22.46 8.11
C ASN A 251 -4.02 23.05 7.05
N ALA A 252 -3.00 22.32 6.59
CA ALA A 252 -2.18 22.77 5.46
C ALA A 252 -2.95 22.63 4.13
N GLU A 253 -2.75 23.56 3.19
CA GLU A 253 -3.43 23.55 1.88
C GLU A 253 -2.94 22.43 0.94
N GLY A 254 -1.80 21.82 1.26
CA GLY A 254 -1.13 20.76 0.52
C GLY A 254 0.35 21.05 0.34
N PHE A 255 1.11 20.08 -0.17
CA PHE A 255 2.55 20.19 -0.39
C PHE A 255 2.90 19.95 -1.86
N ALA A 256 3.67 20.88 -2.43
CA ALA A 256 4.29 20.67 -3.74
C ALA A 256 5.47 19.72 -3.59
N ILE A 257 5.38 18.54 -4.20
CA ILE A 257 6.47 17.55 -4.15
C ILE A 257 7.25 17.64 -5.45
N ALA A 258 8.46 18.21 -5.36
CA ALA A 258 9.37 18.23 -6.49
C ALA A 258 9.78 16.82 -6.91
N ALA A 259 9.98 16.61 -8.22
CA ALA A 259 10.42 15.35 -8.81
C ALA A 259 11.68 14.76 -8.13
N GLY A 260 12.64 15.63 -7.79
CA GLY A 260 13.86 15.26 -7.06
C GLY A 260 13.55 14.70 -5.68
N THR A 261 12.74 15.40 -4.88
CA THR A 261 12.31 14.95 -3.54
C THR A 261 11.59 13.60 -3.64
N ARG A 262 10.61 13.50 -4.52
CA ARG A 262 9.86 12.26 -4.76
C ARG A 262 10.77 11.06 -5.04
N THR A 263 11.74 11.25 -5.93
CA THR A 263 12.63 10.18 -6.39
C THR A 263 13.69 9.82 -5.35
N ARG A 264 14.34 10.82 -4.75
CA ARG A 264 15.50 10.64 -3.87
C ARG A 264 15.12 10.34 -2.43
N VAL A 265 14.04 10.93 -1.94
CA VAL A 265 13.58 10.79 -0.55
C VAL A 265 12.59 9.64 -0.43
N PHE A 266 11.60 9.55 -1.33
CA PHE A 266 10.54 8.53 -1.24
C PHE A 266 10.80 7.29 -2.10
N GLY A 267 11.75 7.35 -3.04
CA GLY A 267 11.97 6.25 -4.00
C GLY A 267 10.81 6.05 -4.98
N ILE A 268 9.96 7.07 -5.16
CA ILE A 268 8.78 7.03 -6.02
C ILE A 268 9.13 7.59 -7.40
N GLY A 269 9.02 6.76 -8.43
CA GLY A 269 9.26 7.18 -9.81
C GLY A 269 8.02 7.81 -10.45
N PRO A 270 8.16 8.40 -11.66
CA PRO A 270 7.04 8.99 -12.38
C PRO A 270 5.86 8.03 -12.54
N GLU A 271 6.10 6.77 -12.93
CA GLU A 271 5.04 5.77 -13.12
C GLU A 271 4.24 5.48 -11.85
N THR A 272 4.92 5.34 -10.70
CA THR A 272 4.26 5.13 -9.41
C THR A 272 3.55 6.39 -8.96
N TYR A 273 4.14 7.57 -9.21
CA TYR A 273 3.54 8.84 -8.81
C TYR A 273 2.22 9.10 -9.51
N GLU A 274 2.02 8.66 -10.76
CA GLU A 274 0.75 8.83 -11.48
C GLU A 274 -0.46 8.26 -10.73
N SER A 275 -0.26 7.35 -9.77
CA SER A 275 -1.30 6.88 -8.85
C SER A 275 -1.99 8.01 -8.07
N HIS A 276 -1.37 9.20 -7.91
CA HIS A 276 -2.02 10.35 -7.27
C HIS A 276 -3.34 10.76 -7.95
N ARG A 277 -3.50 10.55 -9.26
CA ARG A 277 -4.73 10.86 -10.00
C ARG A 277 -5.86 9.88 -9.68
N LEU A 278 -5.53 8.61 -9.50
CA LEU A 278 -6.50 7.61 -9.03
C LEU A 278 -6.91 7.90 -7.59
N LEU A 279 -5.94 8.21 -6.73
CA LEU A 279 -6.22 8.60 -5.35
C LEU A 279 -7.03 9.89 -5.25
N GLU A 280 -6.85 10.84 -6.18
CA GLU A 280 -7.71 12.02 -6.33
C GLU A 280 -9.15 11.63 -6.72
N ALA A 281 -9.31 10.74 -7.70
CA ALA A 281 -10.62 10.23 -8.10
C ALA A 281 -11.33 9.45 -6.97
N TYR A 282 -10.58 8.80 -6.09
CA TYR A 282 -11.10 8.11 -4.91
C TYR A 282 -11.42 9.06 -3.75
N GLY A 283 -11.05 10.34 -3.84
CA GLY A 283 -11.22 11.32 -2.78
C GLY A 283 -10.28 11.12 -1.59
N LEU A 284 -9.17 10.38 -1.77
CA LEU A 284 -8.13 10.18 -0.76
C LEU A 284 -7.06 11.27 -0.81
N LEU A 285 -6.87 11.89 -1.97
CA LEU A 285 -6.01 13.05 -2.16
C LEU A 285 -6.79 14.20 -2.79
N ARG A 286 -6.38 15.43 -2.50
CA ARG A 286 -6.71 16.62 -3.29
C ARG A 286 -5.47 17.04 -4.06
N VAL A 287 -5.59 17.27 -5.36
CA VAL A 287 -4.49 17.75 -6.20
C VAL A 287 -4.77 19.19 -6.61
N VAL A 288 -4.01 20.12 -6.05
CA VAL A 288 -4.08 21.54 -6.42
C VAL A 288 -3.17 21.75 -7.63
N ARG A 289 -3.79 21.86 -8.81
CA ARG A 289 -3.08 22.07 -10.08
C ARG A 289 -2.52 23.48 -10.13
N GLN A 290 -1.23 23.61 -10.42
CA GLN A 290 -0.57 24.91 -10.52
C GLN A 290 -0.85 25.57 -11.88
N THR A 291 -0.91 26.91 -11.90
CA THR A 291 -1.09 27.67 -13.14
C THR A 291 0.07 27.42 -14.11
N GLY A 292 -0.24 27.33 -15.41
CA GLY A 292 0.77 27.02 -16.44
C GLY A 292 1.03 25.53 -16.70
N ARG A 293 0.24 24.62 -16.10
CA ARG A 293 0.25 23.18 -16.44
C ARG A 293 -1.01 22.78 -17.21
N ALA A 294 -0.82 21.91 -18.20
CA ALA A 294 -1.90 21.23 -18.89
C ALA A 294 -2.58 20.20 -17.96
N PRO A 295 -3.83 19.76 -18.24
CA PRO A 295 -4.54 18.77 -17.41
C PRO A 295 -3.78 17.44 -17.19
N ASN A 296 -2.87 17.10 -18.11
CA ASN A 296 -2.00 15.94 -18.01
C ASN A 296 -0.77 16.16 -17.12
N GLY A 297 -0.67 17.30 -16.41
CA GLY A 297 0.42 17.66 -15.51
C GLY A 297 1.70 18.18 -16.20
N ARG A 298 1.74 18.22 -17.54
CA ARG A 298 2.88 18.78 -18.29
C ARG A 298 2.83 20.30 -18.29
N ILE A 299 3.98 20.95 -18.32
CA ILE A 299 4.06 22.42 -18.48
C ILE A 299 3.43 22.77 -19.84
N ALA A 300 2.40 23.61 -19.82
CA ALA A 300 1.82 24.17 -21.03
C ALA A 300 2.73 25.30 -21.51
N ASN A 301 3.12 25.30 -22.78
CA ASN A 301 3.88 26.38 -23.43
C ASN A 301 5.23 26.70 -22.77
N PHE A 302 6.14 25.72 -22.68
CA PHE A 302 7.51 25.99 -22.23
C PHE A 302 8.22 26.99 -23.15
N ARG A 303 8.52 28.19 -22.64
CA ARG A 303 9.41 29.18 -23.27
C ARG A 303 10.68 29.31 -22.44
N ALA A 304 11.84 29.21 -23.09
CA ALA A 304 13.12 29.36 -22.41
C ALA A 304 13.22 30.78 -21.82
N GLY A 305 13.38 30.88 -20.50
CA GLY A 305 13.49 32.15 -19.75
C GLY A 305 12.25 32.58 -18.96
N GLU A 306 11.11 31.90 -19.09
CA GLU A 306 9.92 32.14 -18.25
C GLU A 306 9.93 31.29 -16.97
N HIS A 307 9.22 31.75 -15.92
CA HIS A 307 9.12 31.04 -14.64
C HIS A 307 8.66 29.59 -14.83
N VAL A 308 9.45 28.64 -14.29
CA VAL A 308 9.11 27.21 -14.32
C VAL A 308 7.85 27.00 -13.48
N ALA A 309 6.77 26.51 -14.11
CA ALA A 309 5.53 26.20 -13.42
C ALA A 309 5.80 25.25 -12.23
N LEU A 310 5.35 25.63 -11.04
CA LEU A 310 5.53 24.85 -9.82
C LEU A 310 4.90 23.46 -9.97
N PRO A 311 5.42 22.42 -9.29
CA PRO A 311 4.75 21.11 -9.25
C PRO A 311 3.35 21.22 -8.64
N ASP A 312 2.43 20.38 -9.11
CA ASP A 312 1.10 20.25 -8.48
C ASP A 312 1.26 19.91 -6.99
N SER A 313 0.44 20.54 -6.14
CA SER A 313 0.44 20.27 -4.71
C SER A 313 -0.52 19.13 -4.40
N ILE A 314 -0.13 18.22 -3.50
CA ILE A 314 -1.02 17.16 -3.02
C ILE A 314 -1.37 17.38 -1.55
N GLN A 315 -2.59 17.05 -1.18
CA GLN A 315 -3.05 17.05 0.20
C GLN A 315 -3.73 15.72 0.49
N PHE A 316 -3.33 15.06 1.58
CA PHE A 316 -4.04 13.88 2.09
C PHE A 316 -5.38 14.29 2.71
N LEU A 317 -6.43 13.52 2.42
CA LEU A 317 -7.79 13.72 2.92
C LEU A 317 -8.17 12.53 3.83
N PRO A 318 -7.95 12.61 5.16
CA PRO A 318 -8.27 11.52 6.09
C PRO A 318 -9.74 11.09 6.02
N ILE A 319 -10.65 12.06 5.90
CA ILE A 319 -12.10 11.83 5.77
C ILE A 319 -12.46 10.92 4.58
N GLY A 320 -11.62 10.88 3.54
CA GLY A 320 -11.82 9.99 2.40
C GLY A 320 -11.79 8.52 2.80
N LEU A 321 -11.00 8.16 3.83
CA LEU A 321 -10.89 6.78 4.31
C LEU A 321 -12.14 6.29 5.07
N GLU A 322 -13.02 7.19 5.51
CA GLU A 322 -14.27 6.81 6.20
C GLU A 322 -15.31 6.20 5.27
N ARG A 323 -15.16 6.37 3.95
CA ARG A 323 -16.05 5.80 2.94
C ARG A 323 -15.78 4.31 2.74
N ASP A 324 -16.76 3.61 2.19
CA ASP A 324 -16.56 2.27 1.63
C ASP A 324 -15.54 2.35 0.48
N GLY A 325 -14.33 1.84 0.72
CA GLY A 325 -13.25 1.86 -0.24
C GLY A 325 -13.53 1.00 -1.47
N TYR A 326 -14.21 -0.14 -1.32
CA TYR A 326 -14.52 -1.00 -2.44
C TYR A 326 -15.51 -0.35 -3.40
N GLY A 327 -16.66 0.10 -2.88
CA GLY A 327 -17.66 0.83 -3.65
C GLY A 327 -17.06 2.08 -4.31
N THR A 328 -16.31 2.88 -3.55
CA THR A 328 -15.70 4.11 -4.07
C THR A 328 -14.73 3.84 -5.22
N VAL A 329 -13.88 2.80 -5.11
CA VAL A 329 -12.94 2.45 -6.19
C VAL A 329 -13.67 1.93 -7.42
N CYS A 330 -14.66 1.05 -7.26
CA CYS A 330 -15.46 0.53 -8.37
C CYS A 330 -16.19 1.67 -9.10
N ASP A 331 -16.89 2.54 -8.37
CA ASP A 331 -17.63 3.67 -8.95
C ASP A 331 -16.70 4.65 -9.69
N ALA A 332 -15.58 5.01 -9.07
CA ALA A 332 -14.61 5.92 -9.67
C ALA A 332 -14.03 5.32 -10.96
N LEU A 333 -13.66 4.04 -10.96
CA LEU A 333 -13.14 3.35 -12.14
C LEU A 333 -14.21 3.20 -13.23
N SER A 334 -15.45 2.85 -12.89
CA SER A 334 -16.56 2.74 -13.84
C SER A 334 -16.89 4.08 -14.50
N SER A 335 -16.89 5.18 -13.73
CA SER A 335 -17.13 6.52 -14.26
C SER A 335 -16.11 6.97 -15.31
N MET A 336 -14.91 6.36 -15.33
CA MET A 336 -13.88 6.62 -16.33
C MET A 336 -14.19 5.98 -17.69
N PHE A 337 -15.02 4.94 -17.74
CA PHE A 337 -15.35 4.24 -18.99
C PHE A 337 -16.78 4.47 -19.46
N CYS A 338 -17.68 4.88 -18.55
CA CYS A 338 -19.06 5.20 -18.86
C CYS A 338 -19.23 6.69 -19.21
N ARG A 339 -19.01 7.05 -20.49
CA ARG A 339 -19.52 8.27 -21.12
C ARG A 339 -19.87 8.07 -22.59
#